data_AF-A0A1G3VTD1-F1
#
_entry.id   AF-A0A1G3VTD1-F1
#
_cell.length_a   1.000
_cell.length_b   1.000
_cell.length_c   1.000
_cell.angle_alpha   90.00
_cell.angle_beta   90.00
_cell.angle_gamma   90.00
#
_symmetry.space_group_name_H-M   'P 1'
#
loop_
_entity.id
_entity.type
_entity.pdbx_description
1 polymer ?
#
loop_
_entity_poly.entity_id
_entity_poly.type
_entity_poly.pdbx_seq_one_letter_code
_entity_poly.pdbx_strand_id
1 'polypeptide(L)'
;MVEFARYYINFIRDFFANIGKFFKALFEAFADLLFNGVVEFFQKFSAASGSFTLLDWVMAFVVLVINLAFLVFVVLKLWQLITKYIKFSKKEFEKEELLEEITFLNTKTIELIDEKNKILALQIQKLGGAAADESGKPISYDRENKKEEYLGPSRFVKLIQVDKEYDNTVTAIHMKDEDMINLRELVSRFINFSASKLGLFYDRKIISAFFAGMATSKTMILEGISGTGKTSLPYAMGKFFSHDSSIIAVQPSWRDRAEMIGYLNEFTKKFNETDFLKSIYEATYRDDICIVVLDEMNLARVEYYFAELLSLLEMPDPDAWLIDIVPDNQPGDPKNFKNGKILLPQNVWFIGTANKDDSTFTITDKVYDRATPIEINAKAAYIDAPQTDGVTFSYDYLNDLFRVANKDNALSLKALENLEKLDQFITKNMKVTFGNRIMKQIRAFVPVYVACGGSEYEGLDYMVARKIFRKFESLNLPFLQNEINDLSALLDRLFGKNAFVECQAYLSNIKKQF
;
A
#
# COMPACT_ATOMS: atom_id res chain seq x y z
N MET A 1 -21.20 -42.24 -27.32
CA MET A 1 -21.28 -40.94 -28.01
C MET A 1 -22.72 -40.56 -28.37
N VAL A 2 -23.51 -41.44 -28.99
CA VAL A 2 -24.89 -41.12 -29.42
C VAL A 2 -25.86 -40.88 -28.24
N GLU A 3 -25.77 -41.67 -27.17
CA GLU A 3 -26.67 -41.48 -26.00
C GLU A 3 -26.40 -40.19 -25.24
N PHE A 4 -25.13 -39.83 -25.07
CA PHE A 4 -24.74 -38.55 -24.46
C PHE A 4 -25.18 -37.36 -25.31
N ALA A 5 -25.06 -37.44 -26.63
CA ALA A 5 -25.53 -36.39 -27.54
C ALA A 5 -27.06 -36.20 -27.44
N ARG A 6 -27.85 -37.29 -27.36
CA ARG A 6 -29.31 -37.18 -27.13
C ARG A 6 -29.65 -36.58 -25.78
N TYR A 7 -28.96 -37.00 -24.72
CA TYR A 7 -29.15 -36.41 -23.39
C TYR A 7 -28.83 -34.92 -23.40
N TYR A 8 -27.72 -34.51 -24.01
CA TYR A 8 -27.27 -33.13 -24.05
C TYR A 8 -28.20 -32.22 -24.88
N ILE A 9 -28.71 -32.72 -26.02
CA ILE A 9 -29.71 -31.99 -26.82
C ILE A 9 -31.02 -31.80 -26.04
N ASN A 10 -31.48 -32.84 -25.34
CA ASN A 10 -32.68 -32.73 -24.49
C ASN A 10 -32.46 -31.76 -23.32
N PHE A 11 -31.29 -31.83 -22.69
CA PHE A 11 -30.89 -30.90 -21.63
C PHE A 11 -30.90 -29.45 -22.10
N ILE A 12 -30.29 -29.16 -23.26
CA ILE A 12 -30.31 -27.81 -23.85
C ILE A 12 -31.74 -27.35 -24.12
N ARG A 13 -32.58 -28.23 -24.68
CA ARG A 13 -33.98 -27.90 -24.98
C ARG A 13 -34.75 -27.53 -23.71
N ASP A 14 -34.61 -28.34 -22.66
CA ASP A 14 -35.29 -28.11 -21.39
C ASP A 14 -34.73 -26.89 -20.64
N PHE A 15 -33.42 -26.65 -20.74
CA PHE A 15 -32.76 -25.48 -20.19
C PHE A 15 -33.28 -24.18 -20.83
N PHE A 16 -33.32 -24.10 -22.16
CA PHE A 16 -33.87 -22.94 -22.86
C PHE A 16 -35.38 -22.77 -22.64
N ALA A 17 -36.14 -23.86 -22.54
CA ALA A 17 -37.57 -23.80 -22.20
C ALA A 17 -37.79 -23.22 -20.79
N ASN A 18 -36.95 -23.58 -19.82
CA ASN A 18 -37.02 -23.05 -18.45
C ASN A 18 -36.59 -21.59 -18.38
N ILE A 19 -35.56 -21.18 -19.13
CA ILE A 19 -35.19 -19.76 -19.27
C ILE A 19 -36.36 -18.95 -19.86
N GLY A 20 -37.01 -19.46 -20.91
CA GLY A 20 -38.17 -18.80 -21.51
C GLY A 20 -39.33 -18.62 -20.51
N LYS A 21 -39.62 -19.65 -19.70
CA LYS A 21 -40.64 -19.56 -18.63
C LYS A 21 -40.25 -18.54 -17.55
N PHE A 22 -38.97 -18.49 -17.17
CA PHE A 22 -38.47 -17.52 -16.19
C PHE A 22 -38.69 -16.08 -16.66
N PHE A 23 -38.27 -15.75 -17.88
CA PHE A 23 -38.46 -14.39 -18.42
C PHE A 23 -39.93 -14.03 -18.63
N LYS A 24 -40.79 -14.99 -19.01
CA LYS A 24 -42.23 -14.77 -19.12
C LYS A 24 -42.85 -14.41 -17.76
N ALA A 25 -42.53 -15.17 -16.70
CA ALA A 25 -43.01 -14.88 -15.36
C ALA A 25 -42.49 -13.54 -14.83
N LEU A 26 -41.23 -13.20 -15.12
CA LEU A 26 -40.65 -11.91 -14.75
C LEU A 26 -41.38 -10.75 -15.44
N PHE A 27 -41.70 -10.89 -16.73
CA PHE A 27 -42.41 -9.85 -17.48
C PHE A 27 -43.86 -9.68 -17.02
N GLU A 28 -44.57 -10.78 -16.75
CA GLU A 28 -45.92 -10.75 -16.17
C GLU A 28 -45.93 -10.07 -14.80
N ALA A 29 -44.98 -10.39 -13.91
CA ALA A 29 -44.86 -9.72 -12.62
C ALA A 29 -44.57 -8.21 -12.75
N PHE A 30 -43.75 -7.81 -13.73
CA PHE A 30 -43.45 -6.40 -13.99
C PHE A 30 -44.67 -5.65 -14.56
N ALA A 31 -45.45 -6.30 -15.43
CA ALA A 31 -46.68 -5.77 -15.98
C ALA A 31 -47.76 -5.61 -14.91
N ASP A 32 -47.89 -6.57 -14.00
CA ASP A 32 -48.82 -6.50 -12.88
C ASP A 32 -48.47 -5.36 -11.91
N LEU A 33 -47.18 -5.17 -11.62
CA LEU A 33 -46.72 -4.12 -10.71
C LEU A 33 -46.92 -2.71 -11.29
N LEU A 34 -46.64 -2.50 -12.58
CA LEU A 34 -46.62 -1.16 -13.19
C LEU A 34 -47.93 -0.75 -13.86
N PHE A 35 -48.70 -1.70 -14.40
CA PHE A 35 -49.91 -1.38 -15.19
C PHE A 35 -51.18 -1.87 -14.49
N ASN A 36 -51.28 -3.16 -14.16
CA ASN A 36 -52.55 -3.70 -13.63
C ASN A 36 -52.82 -3.20 -12.21
N GLY A 37 -51.80 -3.16 -11.35
CA GLY A 37 -51.92 -2.61 -9.99
C GLY A 37 -52.30 -1.12 -9.98
N VAL A 38 -51.71 -0.32 -10.88
CA VAL A 38 -52.01 1.12 -10.99
C VAL A 38 -53.46 1.37 -11.41
N VAL A 39 -53.99 0.59 -12.36
CA VAL A 39 -55.40 0.69 -12.78
C VAL A 39 -56.35 0.34 -11.63
N GLU A 40 -56.04 -0.69 -10.84
CA GLU A 40 -56.85 -1.07 -9.67
C GLU A 40 -56.85 0.03 -8.58
N PHE A 41 -55.71 0.69 -8.36
CA PHE A 41 -55.64 1.85 -7.46
C PHE A 41 -56.50 3.02 -7.95
N PHE A 42 -56.49 3.32 -9.25
CA PHE A 42 -57.34 4.36 -9.84
C PHE A 42 -58.83 4.02 -9.72
N GLN A 43 -59.22 2.75 -9.88
CA GLN A 43 -60.61 2.31 -9.70
C GLN A 43 -61.06 2.44 -8.24
N LYS A 44 -60.23 2.04 -7.27
CA LYS A 44 -60.51 2.22 -5.84
C LYS A 44 -60.58 3.70 -5.44
N PHE A 45 -59.70 4.53 -5.98
CA PHE A 45 -59.75 5.98 -5.79
C PHE A 45 -61.01 6.60 -6.39
N SER A 46 -61.40 6.21 -7.61
CA SER A 46 -62.61 6.69 -8.26
C SER A 46 -63.87 6.28 -7.47
N ALA A 47 -63.91 5.08 -6.90
CA ALA A 47 -65.02 4.64 -6.07
C ALA A 47 -65.12 5.41 -4.74
N ALA A 48 -63.97 5.74 -4.12
CA ALA A 48 -63.91 6.52 -2.89
C ALA A 48 -64.21 8.03 -3.10
N SER A 49 -63.93 8.56 -4.29
CA SER A 49 -64.11 9.98 -4.63
C SER A 49 -65.57 10.47 -4.54
N GLY A 50 -66.54 9.57 -4.54
CA GLY A 50 -67.97 9.89 -4.44
C GLY A 50 -68.43 10.42 -3.07
N SER A 51 -67.64 10.21 -2.01
CA SER A 51 -67.95 10.65 -0.64
C SER A 51 -67.02 11.74 -0.11
N PHE A 52 -66.21 12.37 -0.97
CA PHE A 52 -65.20 13.33 -0.56
C PHE A 52 -65.78 14.71 -0.28
N THR A 53 -65.38 15.31 0.84
CA THR A 53 -65.63 16.72 1.13
C THR A 53 -64.63 17.61 0.36
N LEU A 54 -64.88 18.93 0.34
CA LEU A 54 -63.98 19.90 -0.29
C LEU A 54 -62.54 19.82 0.24
N LEU A 55 -62.37 19.50 1.53
CA LEU A 55 -61.06 19.38 2.17
C LEU A 55 -60.34 18.08 1.74
N ASP A 56 -61.08 17.00 1.56
CA ASP A 56 -60.54 15.71 1.08
C ASP A 56 -60.03 15.82 -0.37
N TRP A 57 -60.71 16.60 -1.21
CA TRP A 57 -60.24 16.87 -2.58
C TRP A 57 -58.93 17.65 -2.64
N VAL A 58 -58.73 18.62 -1.74
CA VAL A 58 -57.46 19.36 -1.64
C VAL A 58 -56.34 18.43 -1.19
N MET A 59 -56.58 17.59 -0.19
CA MET A 59 -55.60 16.61 0.30
C MET A 59 -55.26 15.57 -0.78
N ALA A 60 -56.25 15.07 -1.51
CA ALA A 60 -56.05 14.12 -2.61
C ALA A 60 -55.20 14.74 -3.72
N PHE A 61 -55.40 16.02 -4.07
CA PHE A 61 -54.60 16.70 -5.07
C PHE A 61 -53.13 16.84 -4.64
N VAL A 62 -52.88 17.21 -3.38
CA VAL A 62 -51.51 17.29 -2.83
C VAL A 62 -50.81 15.93 -2.87
N VAL A 63 -51.50 14.87 -2.43
CA VAL A 63 -50.97 13.49 -2.46
C VAL A 63 -50.71 13.02 -3.89
N LEU A 64 -51.56 13.39 -4.85
CA LEU A 64 -51.36 13.06 -6.26
C LEU A 64 -50.12 13.75 -6.84
N VAL A 65 -49.89 15.02 -6.53
CA VAL A 65 -48.69 15.75 -6.96
C VAL A 65 -47.41 15.13 -6.38
N ILE A 66 -47.43 14.76 -5.09
CA ILE A 66 -46.29 14.10 -4.44
C ILE A 66 -45.99 12.73 -5.09
N ASN A 67 -47.02 11.92 -5.35
CA ASN A 67 -46.84 10.62 -6.01
C ASN A 67 -46.34 10.76 -7.46
N LEU A 68 -46.83 11.76 -8.19
CA LEU A 68 -46.35 12.05 -9.55
C LEU A 68 -44.87 12.45 -9.55
N ALA A 69 -44.47 13.31 -8.60
CA ALA A 69 -43.06 13.70 -8.43
C ALA A 69 -42.17 12.50 -8.07
N PHE A 70 -42.65 11.60 -7.20
CA PHE A 70 -41.95 10.36 -6.86
C PHE A 70 -41.78 9.44 -8.08
N LEU A 71 -42.83 9.26 -8.88
CA LEU A 71 -42.76 8.43 -10.08
C LEU A 71 -41.78 8.98 -11.12
N VAL A 72 -41.79 10.29 -11.35
CA VAL A 72 -40.81 10.97 -12.21
C VAL A 72 -39.38 10.79 -11.69
N PHE A 73 -39.17 10.90 -10.37
CA PHE A 73 -37.87 10.69 -9.75
C PHE A 73 -37.35 9.26 -9.96
N VAL A 74 -38.20 8.24 -9.78
CA VAL A 74 -37.85 6.83 -10.00
C VAL A 74 -37.47 6.57 -11.46
N VAL A 75 -38.25 7.10 -12.41
CA VAL A 75 -37.97 6.97 -13.85
C VAL A 75 -36.63 7.63 -14.21
N LEU A 76 -36.35 8.84 -13.69
CA LEU A 76 -35.08 9.52 -13.91
C LEU A 76 -33.89 8.74 -13.33
N LYS A 77 -34.04 8.14 -12.13
CA LYS A 77 -33.00 7.31 -11.53
C LYS A 77 -32.75 6.02 -12.29
N LEU A 78 -33.81 5.35 -12.77
CA LEU A 78 -33.69 4.17 -13.63
C LEU A 78 -32.99 4.54 -14.96
N TRP A 79 -33.35 5.66 -15.58
CA TRP A 79 -32.69 6.12 -16.80
C TRP A 79 -31.22 6.46 -16.58
N GLN A 80 -30.86 7.09 -15.45
CA GLN A 80 -29.46 7.31 -15.06
C GLN A 80 -28.69 6.00 -14.84
N LEU A 81 -29.30 5.00 -14.21
CA LEU A 81 -28.67 3.69 -14.01
C LEU A 81 -28.44 2.97 -15.34
N ILE A 82 -29.43 2.98 -16.23
CA ILE A 82 -29.33 2.36 -17.56
C ILE A 82 -28.26 3.06 -18.40
N THR A 83 -28.25 4.39 -18.44
CA THR A 83 -27.24 5.14 -19.21
C THR A 83 -25.84 4.99 -18.63
N LYS A 84 -25.69 4.87 -17.30
CA LYS A 84 -24.42 4.55 -16.65
C LYS A 84 -23.97 3.12 -16.98
N TYR A 85 -24.88 2.16 -17.00
CA TYR A 85 -24.60 0.77 -17.38
C TYR A 85 -24.19 0.65 -18.86
N ILE A 86 -24.90 1.34 -19.77
CA ILE A 86 -24.56 1.35 -21.20
C ILE A 86 -23.20 2.03 -21.44
N LYS A 87 -22.90 3.15 -20.77
CA LYS A 87 -21.57 3.78 -20.85
C LYS A 87 -20.46 2.89 -20.28
N PHE A 88 -20.76 2.13 -19.24
CA PHE A 88 -19.81 1.19 -18.65
C PHE A 88 -19.53 0.01 -19.60
N SER A 89 -20.59 -0.59 -20.17
CA SER A 89 -20.49 -1.70 -21.12
C SER A 89 -19.80 -1.29 -22.42
N LYS A 90 -20.05 -0.06 -22.93
CA LYS A 90 -19.34 0.45 -24.11
C LYS A 90 -17.84 0.65 -23.88
N LYS A 91 -17.46 1.04 -22.65
CA LYS A 91 -16.04 1.21 -22.25
C LYS A 91 -15.34 -0.12 -22.01
N GLU A 92 -16.06 -1.18 -21.61
CA GLU A 92 -15.53 -2.54 -21.56
C GLU A 92 -15.36 -3.14 -22.95
N PHE A 93 -16.33 -2.97 -23.85
CA PHE A 93 -16.23 -3.46 -25.23
C PHE A 93 -15.05 -2.83 -25.99
N GLU A 94 -14.84 -1.52 -25.83
CA GLU A 94 -13.70 -0.81 -26.43
C GLU A 94 -12.35 -1.29 -25.85
N LYS A 95 -12.33 -1.73 -24.58
CA LYS A 95 -11.15 -2.38 -23.97
C LYS A 95 -10.92 -3.79 -24.51
N GLU A 96 -11.97 -4.57 -24.69
CA GLU A 96 -11.88 -5.91 -25.28
C GLU A 96 -11.44 -5.86 -26.75
N GLU A 97 -11.95 -4.90 -27.53
CA GLU A 97 -11.54 -4.65 -28.92
C GLU A 97 -10.07 -4.23 -28.99
N LEU A 98 -9.60 -3.35 -28.09
CA LEU A 98 -8.18 -3.01 -27.97
C LEU A 98 -7.31 -4.21 -27.54
N LEU A 99 -7.82 -5.09 -26.67
CA LEU A 99 -7.11 -6.31 -26.26
C LEU A 99 -7.04 -7.35 -27.39
N GLU A 100 -8.11 -7.48 -28.18
CA GLU A 100 -8.12 -8.28 -29.41
C GLU A 100 -7.17 -7.71 -30.47
N GLU A 101 -7.13 -6.38 -30.63
CA GLU A 101 -6.20 -5.73 -31.56
C GLU A 101 -4.74 -5.91 -31.11
N ILE A 102 -4.45 -5.80 -29.80
CA ILE A 102 -3.13 -6.09 -29.24
C ILE A 102 -2.75 -7.57 -29.43
N THR A 103 -3.68 -8.50 -29.23
CA THR A 103 -3.39 -9.94 -29.44
C THR A 103 -3.22 -10.27 -30.92
N PHE A 104 -3.99 -9.66 -31.81
CA PHE A 104 -3.82 -9.78 -33.26
C PHE A 104 -2.48 -9.19 -33.74
N LEU A 105 -2.12 -7.99 -33.27
CA LEU A 105 -0.84 -7.35 -33.57
C LEU A 105 0.35 -8.16 -33.07
N ASN A 106 0.25 -8.74 -31.87
CA ASN A 106 1.28 -9.63 -31.33
C ASN A 106 1.42 -10.89 -32.18
N THR A 107 0.30 -11.51 -32.59
CA THR A 107 0.31 -12.68 -33.48
C THR A 107 0.97 -12.36 -34.83
N LYS A 108 0.63 -11.21 -35.41
CA LYS A 108 1.21 -10.75 -36.67
C LYS A 108 2.71 -10.40 -36.55
N THR A 109 3.12 -9.88 -35.39
CA THR A 109 4.53 -9.62 -35.09
C THR A 109 5.31 -10.93 -34.96
N ILE A 110 4.71 -11.97 -34.37
CA ILE A 110 5.29 -13.32 -34.31
C ILE A 110 5.48 -13.90 -35.72
N GLU A 111 4.47 -13.81 -36.58
CA GLU A 111 4.56 -14.27 -37.97
C GLU A 111 5.66 -13.54 -38.75
N LEU A 112 5.77 -12.21 -38.60
CA LEU A 112 6.81 -11.41 -39.26
C LEU A 112 8.22 -11.75 -38.75
N ILE A 113 8.38 -12.05 -37.47
CA ILE A 113 9.65 -12.51 -36.89
C ILE A 113 10.02 -13.88 -37.47
N ASP A 114 9.05 -14.79 -37.60
CA ASP A 114 9.27 -16.12 -38.19
C ASP A 114 9.65 -16.05 -39.68
N GLU A 115 9.00 -15.18 -40.47
CA GLU A 115 9.39 -14.92 -41.86
C GLU A 115 10.79 -14.31 -41.95
N LYS A 116 11.11 -13.32 -41.10
CA LYS A 116 12.44 -12.73 -41.03
C LYS A 116 13.50 -13.78 -40.68
N ASN A 117 13.22 -14.67 -39.73
CA ASN A 117 14.12 -15.75 -39.32
C ASN A 117 14.34 -16.77 -40.44
N LYS A 118 13.29 -17.12 -41.21
CA LYS A 118 13.42 -17.94 -42.43
C LYS A 118 14.27 -17.26 -43.49
N ILE A 119 14.11 -15.96 -43.71
CA ILE A 119 14.92 -15.18 -44.67
C ILE A 119 16.38 -15.14 -44.23
N LEU A 120 16.65 -14.89 -42.95
CA LEU A 120 18.00 -14.94 -42.36
C LEU A 120 18.64 -16.33 -42.53
N ALA A 121 17.90 -17.40 -42.24
CA ALA A 121 18.38 -18.77 -42.44
C ALA A 121 18.73 -19.06 -43.91
N LEU A 122 17.89 -18.61 -44.85
CA LEU A 122 18.14 -18.74 -46.30
C LEU A 122 19.32 -17.88 -46.78
N GLN A 123 19.54 -16.71 -46.20
CA GLN A 123 20.70 -15.86 -46.49
C GLN A 123 22.00 -16.47 -45.96
N ILE A 124 22.00 -17.00 -44.74
CA ILE A 124 23.15 -17.71 -44.14
C ILE A 124 23.49 -18.96 -44.96
N GLN A 125 22.49 -19.68 -45.46
CA GLN A 125 22.70 -20.84 -46.33
C GLN A 125 23.27 -20.47 -47.71
N LYS A 126 22.96 -19.27 -48.24
CA LYS A 126 23.55 -18.75 -49.49
C LYS A 126 24.97 -18.21 -49.33
N LEU A 127 25.36 -17.78 -48.13
CA LEU A 127 26.70 -17.25 -47.83
C LEU A 127 27.70 -18.35 -47.43
N GLY A 128 27.26 -19.54 -47.02
CA GLY A 128 28.11 -20.65 -46.58
C GLY A 128 28.69 -21.56 -47.67
N GLY A 129 28.74 -21.12 -48.93
CA GLY A 129 29.06 -21.98 -50.08
C GLY A 129 30.07 -21.38 -51.06
N ALA A 130 31.26 -21.01 -50.61
CA ALA A 130 32.49 -20.93 -51.44
C ALA A 130 33.69 -20.49 -50.60
N ALA A 131 34.57 -21.43 -50.25
CA ALA A 131 36.02 -21.24 -50.14
C ALA A 131 36.61 -22.55 -49.59
N ALA A 132 37.08 -23.40 -50.51
CA ALA A 132 38.12 -24.37 -50.18
C ALA A 132 39.46 -23.64 -50.30
N ASP A 133 40.34 -23.80 -49.33
CA ASP A 133 41.74 -23.46 -49.48
C ASP A 133 42.62 -24.64 -49.05
N GLU A 134 43.72 -24.78 -49.77
CA GLU A 134 44.61 -25.94 -49.82
C GLU A 134 45.45 -26.06 -48.54
N SER A 135 45.05 -26.92 -47.60
CA SER A 135 45.95 -27.59 -46.63
C SER A 135 45.13 -28.49 -45.70
N GLY A 136 45.06 -29.79 -46.01
CA GLY A 136 44.32 -30.79 -45.22
C GLY A 136 44.87 -31.04 -43.82
N LYS A 137 44.51 -30.20 -42.84
CA LYS A 137 44.59 -30.50 -41.40
C LYS A 137 43.32 -30.05 -40.67
N PRO A 138 42.73 -30.88 -39.78
CA PRO A 138 41.60 -30.46 -38.98
C PRO A 138 42.10 -29.53 -37.87
N ILE A 139 41.63 -28.29 -37.85
CA ILE A 139 41.75 -27.42 -36.68
C ILE A 139 40.50 -27.66 -35.84
N SER A 140 40.69 -28.32 -34.70
CA SER A 140 39.70 -28.40 -33.62
C SER A 140 39.56 -27.00 -33.02
N TYR A 141 38.41 -26.36 -33.21
CA TYR A 141 37.96 -25.28 -32.35
C TYR A 141 36.92 -25.86 -31.39
N ASP A 142 37.29 -25.87 -30.11
CA ASP A 142 36.41 -26.18 -28.99
C ASP A 142 35.13 -25.34 -29.09
N ARG A 143 33.99 -26.02 -29.27
CA ARG A 143 32.68 -25.43 -29.07
C ARG A 143 32.44 -25.33 -27.58
N GLU A 144 32.79 -24.19 -26.98
CA GLU A 144 32.07 -23.76 -25.79
C GLU A 144 30.61 -23.52 -26.19
N ASN A 145 29.74 -24.34 -25.60
CA ASN A 145 28.29 -24.25 -25.70
C ASN A 145 27.78 -22.86 -25.28
N LYS A 146 27.58 -21.95 -26.24
CA LYS A 146 26.51 -20.96 -26.13
C LYS A 146 25.25 -21.59 -26.71
N LYS A 147 24.43 -22.18 -25.83
CA LYS A 147 23.04 -22.47 -26.15
C LYS A 147 22.38 -21.12 -26.42
N GLU A 148 21.99 -20.87 -27.66
CA GLU A 148 21.02 -19.82 -27.96
C GLU A 148 19.70 -20.23 -27.31
N GLU A 149 19.36 -19.51 -26.25
CA GLU A 149 18.24 -19.79 -25.37
C GLU A 149 16.98 -19.12 -25.93
N TYR A 150 15.87 -19.86 -25.90
CA TYR A 150 14.61 -19.57 -26.57
C TYR A 150 13.97 -18.23 -26.10
N LEU A 151 13.84 -17.23 -26.97
CA LEU A 151 13.22 -15.91 -26.71
C LEU A 151 11.67 -15.98 -26.74
N GLY A 152 11.06 -16.71 -25.82
CA GLY A 152 9.62 -16.62 -25.58
C GLY A 152 9.20 -15.27 -24.97
N PRO A 153 7.90 -14.92 -24.96
CA PRO A 153 7.41 -13.79 -24.19
C PRO A 153 7.67 -14.03 -22.70
N SER A 154 8.25 -13.05 -22.03
CA SER A 154 8.61 -13.17 -20.61
C SER A 154 7.41 -13.53 -19.73
N ARG A 155 7.71 -14.24 -18.65
CA ARG A 155 6.73 -14.53 -17.58
C ARG A 155 6.35 -13.31 -16.76
N PHE A 156 7.07 -12.18 -16.89
CA PHE A 156 6.79 -10.91 -16.22
C PHE A 156 6.34 -9.85 -17.23
N VAL A 157 5.16 -9.26 -17.02
CA VAL A 157 4.58 -8.24 -17.90
C VAL A 157 4.77 -6.84 -17.32
N LYS A 158 4.41 -6.63 -16.05
CA LYS A 158 4.48 -5.32 -15.37
C LYS A 158 5.93 -4.89 -15.16
N LEU A 159 6.81 -5.78 -14.73
CA LEU A 159 8.21 -5.45 -14.44
C LEU A 159 9.00 -5.12 -15.71
N ILE A 160 8.67 -5.76 -16.84
CA ILE A 160 9.25 -5.40 -18.13
C ILE A 160 8.80 -4.03 -18.61
N GLN A 161 7.56 -3.64 -18.30
CA GLN A 161 7.12 -2.29 -18.60
C GLN A 161 7.98 -1.26 -17.84
N VAL A 162 8.34 -1.54 -16.58
CA VAL A 162 9.28 -0.73 -15.82
C VAL A 162 10.66 -0.73 -16.50
N ASP A 163 11.18 -1.88 -16.92
CA ASP A 163 12.47 -1.94 -17.62
C ASP A 163 12.50 -1.09 -18.89
N LYS A 164 11.39 -1.02 -19.62
CA LYS A 164 11.26 -0.20 -20.84
C LYS A 164 11.14 1.28 -20.53
N GLU A 165 10.43 1.63 -19.47
CA GLU A 165 10.28 3.00 -18.99
C GLU A 165 11.63 3.57 -18.53
N TYR A 166 12.46 2.74 -17.89
CA TYR A 166 13.76 3.12 -17.35
C TYR A 166 14.97 2.83 -18.27
N ASP A 167 14.77 2.25 -19.47
CA ASP A 167 15.86 1.89 -20.39
C ASP A 167 16.66 3.11 -20.88
N ASN A 168 16.04 4.28 -20.96
CA ASN A 168 16.64 5.51 -21.49
C ASN A 168 16.41 6.73 -20.59
N THR A 169 16.07 6.54 -19.31
CA THR A 169 15.92 7.64 -18.36
C THR A 169 17.21 7.84 -17.56
N VAL A 170 17.57 9.09 -17.33
CA VAL A 170 18.63 9.43 -16.38
C VAL A 170 18.05 9.30 -14.98
N THR A 171 18.52 8.31 -14.24
CA THR A 171 18.06 8.01 -12.88
C THR A 171 18.85 8.74 -11.80
N ALA A 172 19.99 9.33 -12.17
CA ALA A 172 20.83 10.10 -11.27
C ALA A 172 20.09 11.36 -10.79
N ILE A 173 19.97 11.49 -9.47
CA ILE A 173 19.29 12.61 -8.83
C ILE A 173 20.24 13.80 -8.72
N HIS A 174 19.92 14.89 -9.43
CA HIS A 174 20.61 16.17 -9.27
C HIS A 174 19.89 17.03 -8.24
N MET A 175 20.48 17.13 -7.04
CA MET A 175 19.98 18.01 -5.98
C MET A 175 20.25 19.47 -6.32
N LYS A 176 19.27 20.34 -6.05
CA LYS A 176 19.44 21.79 -6.15
C LYS A 176 20.15 22.31 -4.90
N ASP A 177 20.93 23.37 -5.03
CA ASP A 177 21.61 24.00 -3.88
C ASP A 177 20.62 24.46 -2.79
N GLU A 178 19.43 24.92 -3.20
CA GLU A 178 18.33 25.33 -2.32
C GLU A 178 17.70 24.16 -1.52
N ASP A 179 17.94 22.92 -1.96
CA ASP A 179 17.44 21.71 -1.30
C ASP A 179 18.47 21.15 -0.31
N MET A 180 19.70 21.68 -0.25
CA MET A 180 20.72 21.29 0.72
C MET A 180 20.46 21.89 2.11
N ILE A 181 19.35 21.47 2.71
CA ILE A 181 18.86 21.97 4.00
C ILE A 181 19.12 20.97 5.13
N ASN A 182 19.09 21.48 6.37
CA ASN A 182 19.18 20.65 7.58
C ASN A 182 17.82 20.05 7.99
N LEU A 183 17.81 19.13 8.96
CA LEU A 183 16.59 18.43 9.40
C LEU A 183 15.52 19.36 10.00
N ARG A 184 15.89 20.41 10.74
CA ARG A 184 14.94 21.36 11.31
C ARG A 184 14.22 22.17 10.23
N GLU A 185 14.97 22.57 9.22
CA GLU A 185 14.45 23.26 8.05
C GLU A 185 13.62 22.31 7.19
N LEU A 186 14.04 21.06 7.00
CA LEU A 186 13.29 20.01 6.31
C LEU A 186 11.89 19.82 6.92
N VAL A 187 11.80 19.73 8.24
CA VAL A 187 10.51 19.65 8.96
C VAL A 187 9.65 20.88 8.69
N SER A 188 10.23 22.07 8.79
CA SER A 188 9.50 23.33 8.59
C SER A 188 9.02 23.48 7.14
N ARG A 189 9.86 23.09 6.18
CA ARG A 189 9.56 23.08 4.74
C ARG A 189 8.47 22.07 4.41
N PHE A 190 8.50 20.86 4.99
CA PHE A 190 7.45 19.87 4.83
C PHE A 190 6.09 20.37 5.31
N ILE A 191 6.04 20.99 6.49
CA ILE A 191 4.80 21.55 7.06
C ILE A 191 4.26 22.66 6.15
N ASN A 192 5.11 23.59 5.71
CA ASN A 192 4.70 24.68 4.84
C ASN A 192 4.27 24.19 3.45
N PHE A 193 4.97 23.21 2.88
CA PHE A 193 4.60 22.56 1.62
C PHE A 193 3.23 21.90 1.73
N SER A 194 3.02 21.10 2.78
CA SER A 194 1.76 20.38 3.01
C SER A 194 0.59 21.35 3.17
N ALA A 195 0.77 22.43 3.93
CA ALA A 195 -0.27 23.44 4.16
C ALA A 195 -0.56 24.25 2.89
N SER A 196 0.47 24.69 2.16
CA SER A 196 0.30 25.59 1.00
C SER A 196 -0.13 24.88 -0.29
N LYS A 197 0.42 23.69 -0.59
CA LYS A 197 0.15 22.97 -1.85
C LYS A 197 -0.96 21.94 -1.73
N LEU A 198 -1.05 21.26 -0.59
CA LEU A 198 -1.98 20.14 -0.39
C LEU A 198 -3.17 20.50 0.52
N GLY A 199 -3.11 21.63 1.23
CA GLY A 199 -4.12 22.01 2.22
C GLY A 199 -4.17 21.08 3.43
N LEU A 200 -3.04 20.43 3.75
CA LEU A 200 -2.90 19.47 4.84
C LEU A 200 -2.08 20.10 5.98
N PHE A 201 -2.57 19.96 7.22
CA PHE A 201 -1.94 20.56 8.39
C PHE A 201 -1.39 19.46 9.30
N TYR A 202 -0.15 19.65 9.76
CA TYR A 202 0.53 18.69 10.62
C TYR A 202 1.27 19.40 11.75
N ASP A 203 1.22 18.79 12.93
CA ASP A 203 2.00 19.25 14.07
C ASP A 203 3.48 18.91 13.88
N ARG A 204 4.34 19.85 14.26
CA ARG A 204 5.80 19.68 14.22
C ARG A 204 6.25 18.41 14.94
N LYS A 205 5.63 18.08 16.08
CA LYS A 205 5.93 16.87 16.86
C LYS A 205 5.78 15.58 16.04
N ILE A 206 4.69 15.46 15.28
CA ILE A 206 4.39 14.28 14.45
C ILE A 206 5.40 14.19 13.30
N ILE A 207 5.71 15.31 12.65
CA ILE A 207 6.65 15.34 11.52
C ILE A 207 8.09 15.06 11.98
N SER A 208 8.51 15.63 13.12
CA SER A 208 9.79 15.30 13.74
C SER A 208 9.88 13.82 14.10
N ALA A 209 8.80 13.24 14.65
CA ALA A 209 8.73 11.81 14.96
C ALA A 209 8.76 10.94 13.68
N PHE A 210 8.19 11.42 12.58
CA PHE A 210 8.23 10.73 11.29
C PHE A 210 9.66 10.64 10.73
N PHE A 211 10.38 11.76 10.65
CA PHE A 211 11.78 11.74 10.18
C PHE A 211 12.70 10.95 11.13
N ALA A 212 12.52 11.10 12.45
CA ALA A 212 13.23 10.28 13.42
C ALA A 212 12.90 8.79 13.27
N GLY A 213 11.66 8.46 12.92
CA GLY A 213 11.21 7.11 12.62
C GLY A 213 11.86 6.52 11.39
N MET A 214 11.99 7.30 10.30
CA MET A 214 12.69 6.91 9.07
C MET A 214 14.16 6.59 9.31
N ALA A 215 14.82 7.34 10.20
CA ALA A 215 16.21 7.09 10.58
C ALA A 215 16.39 5.82 11.44
N THR A 216 15.30 5.38 12.08
CA THR A 216 15.31 4.30 13.07
C THR A 216 14.98 2.95 12.45
N SER A 217 14.01 2.91 11.54
CA SER A 217 13.57 1.68 10.86
C SER A 217 13.05 2.00 9.46
N LYS A 218 13.18 1.02 8.57
CA LYS A 218 12.57 1.05 7.23
C LYS A 218 11.07 0.79 7.25
N THR A 219 10.54 0.32 8.38
CA THR A 219 9.10 0.08 8.56
C THR A 219 8.54 1.06 9.58
N MET A 220 7.45 1.73 9.25
CA MET A 220 6.71 2.61 10.16
C MET A 220 5.24 2.21 10.19
N ILE A 221 4.57 2.44 11.32
CA ILE A 221 3.14 2.18 11.48
C ILE A 221 2.47 3.47 11.92
N LEU A 222 1.52 3.97 11.15
CA LEU A 222 0.74 5.15 11.46
C LEU A 222 -0.61 4.70 12.03
N GLU A 223 -0.85 5.03 13.29
CA GLU A 223 -2.03 4.59 14.03
C GLU A 223 -2.84 5.76 14.52
N GLY A 224 -4.13 5.52 14.75
CA GLY A 224 -5.01 6.53 15.34
C GLY A 224 -6.43 6.41 14.83
N ILE A 225 -7.23 7.41 15.16
CA ILE A 225 -8.66 7.46 14.82
C ILE A 225 -8.82 7.60 13.30
N SER A 226 -9.93 7.12 12.74
CA SER A 226 -10.24 7.31 11.32
C SER A 226 -10.35 8.80 10.99
N GLY A 227 -9.87 9.20 9.79
CA GLY A 227 -9.95 10.58 9.31
C GLY A 227 -8.96 11.58 9.94
N THR A 228 -7.90 11.11 10.62
CA THR A 228 -6.83 11.97 11.17
C THR A 228 -5.65 12.21 10.21
N GLY A 229 -5.73 11.71 8.98
CA GLY A 229 -4.69 11.94 7.94
C GLY A 229 -3.59 10.88 7.89
N LYS A 230 -3.83 9.67 8.42
CA LYS A 230 -2.86 8.55 8.42
C LYS A 230 -2.36 8.18 7.02
N THR A 231 -3.24 8.07 6.04
CA THR A 231 -2.87 7.80 4.63
C THR A 231 -2.40 9.07 3.91
N SER A 232 -2.89 10.25 4.32
CA SER A 232 -2.53 11.53 3.72
C SER A 232 -1.09 11.97 4.03
N LEU A 233 -0.56 11.64 5.22
CA LEU A 233 0.81 11.99 5.61
C LEU A 233 1.88 11.34 4.70
N PRO A 234 1.90 10.01 4.51
CA PRO A 234 2.89 9.40 3.63
C PRO A 234 2.63 9.74 2.15
N TYR A 235 1.38 10.00 1.76
CA TYR A 235 1.07 10.55 0.43
C TYR A 235 1.71 11.93 0.23
N ALA A 236 1.55 12.84 1.19
CA ALA A 236 2.18 14.16 1.18
C ALA A 236 3.71 14.07 1.19
N MET A 237 4.27 13.09 1.90
CA MET A 237 5.71 12.86 1.96
C MET A 237 6.31 12.45 0.61
N GLY A 238 5.64 11.59 -0.16
CA GLY A 238 6.07 11.27 -1.51
C GLY A 238 6.05 12.50 -2.42
N LYS A 239 4.94 13.26 -2.41
CA LYS A 239 4.83 14.52 -3.15
C LYS A 239 5.91 15.53 -2.74
N PHE A 240 6.26 15.57 -1.46
CA PHE A 240 7.31 16.43 -0.95
C PHE A 240 8.69 16.03 -1.46
N PHE A 241 9.00 14.73 -1.57
CA PHE A 241 10.25 14.23 -2.14
C PHE A 241 10.27 14.15 -3.67
N SER A 242 9.29 14.76 -4.34
CA SER A 242 9.16 14.74 -5.81
C SER A 242 8.95 13.33 -6.40
N HIS A 243 8.55 12.35 -5.59
CA HIS A 243 8.23 11.00 -6.03
C HIS A 243 6.97 10.47 -5.32
N ASP A 244 5.92 10.25 -6.10
CA ASP A 244 4.63 9.79 -5.58
C ASP A 244 4.74 8.47 -4.81
N SER A 245 4.15 8.44 -3.60
CA SER A 245 4.10 7.23 -2.79
C SER A 245 3.19 6.18 -3.42
N SER A 246 3.67 4.94 -3.47
CA SER A 246 2.88 3.79 -3.93
C SER A 246 1.92 3.35 -2.83
N ILE A 247 0.62 3.63 -3.00
CA ILE A 247 -0.42 3.23 -2.05
C ILE A 247 -1.01 1.88 -2.45
N ILE A 248 -0.91 0.91 -1.54
CA ILE A 248 -1.31 -0.48 -1.75
C ILE A 248 -2.35 -0.82 -0.69
N ALA A 249 -3.58 -1.02 -1.11
CA ALA A 249 -4.69 -1.37 -0.23
C ALA A 249 -4.59 -2.85 0.17
N VAL A 250 -4.34 -3.10 1.46
CA VAL A 250 -4.29 -4.45 1.99
C VAL A 250 -5.68 -5.07 1.96
N GLN A 251 -5.77 -6.32 1.47
CA GLN A 251 -7.05 -7.02 1.40
C GLN A 251 -7.23 -7.94 2.61
N PRO A 252 -8.45 -8.10 3.13
CA PRO A 252 -8.73 -9.02 4.24
C PRO A 252 -8.37 -10.49 3.94
N SER A 253 -8.28 -10.85 2.65
CA SER A 253 -7.90 -12.19 2.20
C SER A 253 -6.40 -12.47 2.30
N TRP A 254 -5.56 -11.47 2.58
CA TRP A 254 -4.11 -11.64 2.63
C TRP A 254 -3.71 -12.58 3.75
N ARG A 255 -3.12 -13.72 3.38
CA ARG A 255 -2.76 -14.79 4.32
C ARG A 255 -1.28 -15.14 4.34
N ASP A 256 -0.54 -14.78 3.29
CA ASP A 256 0.87 -15.10 3.16
C ASP A 256 1.59 -14.09 2.25
N ARG A 257 2.89 -14.31 2.02
CA ARG A 257 3.73 -13.46 1.18
C ARG A 257 3.27 -13.38 -0.28
N ALA A 258 2.60 -14.41 -0.81
CA ALA A 258 2.26 -14.50 -2.22
C ALA A 258 1.19 -13.48 -2.61
N GLU A 259 0.33 -13.09 -1.68
CA GLU A 259 -0.67 -12.04 -1.86
C GLU A 259 -0.03 -10.64 -2.00
N MET A 260 1.15 -10.45 -1.40
CA MET A 260 1.90 -9.20 -1.44
C MET A 260 2.93 -9.19 -2.56
N ILE A 261 3.75 -10.24 -2.73
CA ILE A 261 4.82 -10.31 -3.74
C ILE A 261 4.30 -10.81 -5.08
N GLY A 262 3.31 -11.69 -5.07
CA GLY A 262 2.86 -12.44 -6.23
C GLY A 262 3.32 -13.90 -6.21
N TYR A 263 2.94 -14.64 -7.24
CA TYR A 263 3.30 -16.04 -7.42
C TYR A 263 3.42 -16.42 -8.89
N LEU A 264 4.25 -17.41 -9.18
CA LEU A 264 4.32 -18.00 -10.51
C LEU A 264 3.14 -18.93 -10.74
N ASN A 265 2.30 -18.64 -11.72
CA ASN A 265 1.22 -19.54 -12.11
C ASN A 265 1.79 -20.68 -12.96
N GLU A 266 1.79 -21.87 -12.39
CA GLU A 266 2.31 -23.11 -12.99
C GLU A 266 1.64 -23.50 -14.33
N PHE A 267 0.37 -23.13 -14.52
CA PHE A 267 -0.39 -23.47 -15.73
C PHE A 267 -0.13 -22.51 -16.88
N THR A 268 -0.16 -21.20 -16.59
CA THR A 268 0.06 -20.16 -17.59
C THR A 268 1.53 -19.85 -17.82
N LYS A 269 2.40 -20.33 -16.92
CA LYS A 269 3.83 -19.99 -16.83
C LYS A 269 4.10 -18.48 -16.74
N LYS A 270 3.09 -17.70 -16.32
CA LYS A 270 3.20 -16.26 -16.05
C LYS A 270 3.24 -15.99 -14.56
N PHE A 271 3.99 -14.98 -14.16
CA PHE A 271 4.00 -14.50 -12.80
C PHE A 271 2.84 -13.53 -12.57
N ASN A 272 2.10 -13.73 -11.48
CA ASN A 272 1.06 -12.80 -11.07
C ASN A 272 1.71 -11.63 -10.31
N GLU A 273 1.98 -10.54 -11.02
CA GLU A 273 2.71 -9.38 -10.50
C GLU A 273 1.78 -8.43 -9.74
N THR A 274 2.09 -8.18 -8.48
CA THR A 274 1.40 -7.21 -7.64
C THR A 274 1.95 -5.80 -7.85
N ASP A 275 1.18 -4.78 -7.47
CA ASP A 275 1.66 -3.38 -7.51
C ASP A 275 2.73 -3.12 -6.44
N PHE A 276 2.75 -3.93 -5.38
CA PHE A 276 3.82 -3.96 -4.39
C PHE A 276 5.15 -4.37 -5.00
N LEU A 277 5.19 -5.51 -5.71
CA LEU A 277 6.40 -5.98 -6.36
C LEU A 277 6.87 -5.00 -7.43
N LYS A 278 5.94 -4.43 -8.21
CA LYS A 278 6.25 -3.37 -9.17
C LYS A 278 6.93 -2.18 -8.49
N SER A 279 6.42 -1.72 -7.35
CA SER A 279 6.96 -0.55 -6.64
C SER A 279 8.37 -0.79 -6.09
N ILE A 280 8.64 -1.99 -5.55
CA ILE A 280 10.00 -2.35 -5.11
C ILE A 280 10.94 -2.41 -6.31
N TYR A 281 10.50 -2.99 -7.41
CA TYR A 281 11.32 -3.11 -8.61
C TYR A 281 11.62 -1.76 -9.25
N GLU A 282 10.65 -0.86 -9.30
CA GLU A 282 10.88 0.51 -9.76
C GLU A 282 11.93 1.23 -8.91
N ALA A 283 11.91 1.03 -7.58
CA ALA A 283 12.91 1.61 -6.69
C ALA A 283 14.34 1.11 -6.96
N THR A 284 14.53 -0.04 -7.62
CA THR A 284 15.89 -0.53 -7.99
C THR A 284 16.58 0.33 -9.04
N TYR A 285 15.80 1.13 -9.78
CA TYR A 285 16.33 2.05 -10.77
C TYR A 285 16.60 3.45 -10.23
N ARG A 286 16.18 3.77 -9.01
CA ARG A 286 16.18 5.15 -8.49
C ARG A 286 17.09 5.31 -7.29
N ASP A 287 17.64 6.52 -7.16
CA ASP A 287 18.46 6.93 -6.01
C ASP A 287 17.71 7.92 -5.08
N ASP A 288 16.47 8.30 -5.41
CA ASP A 288 15.59 9.14 -4.57
C ASP A 288 14.82 8.30 -3.54
N ILE A 289 14.06 8.97 -2.67
CA ILE A 289 13.33 8.34 -1.58
C ILE A 289 12.03 7.73 -2.10
N CYS A 290 11.89 6.41 -1.98
CA CYS A 290 10.70 5.67 -2.37
C CYS A 290 9.86 5.32 -1.13
N ILE A 291 8.57 5.65 -1.15
CA ILE A 291 7.64 5.34 -0.05
C ILE A 291 6.56 4.38 -0.55
N VAL A 292 6.47 3.23 0.10
CA VAL A 292 5.43 2.24 -0.16
C VAL A 292 4.48 2.22 1.03
N VAL A 293 3.22 2.58 0.80
CA VAL A 293 2.17 2.64 1.82
C VAL A 293 1.32 1.38 1.77
N LEU A 294 1.25 0.66 2.89
CA LEU A 294 0.31 -0.44 3.09
C LEU A 294 -0.92 0.12 3.80
N ASP A 295 -1.95 0.47 3.03
CA ASP A 295 -3.15 1.10 3.57
C ASP A 295 -4.02 0.06 4.27
N GLU A 296 -4.47 0.41 5.48
CA GLU A 296 -5.17 -0.46 6.42
C GLU A 296 -4.47 -1.81 6.60
N MET A 297 -3.17 -1.75 6.91
CA MET A 297 -2.29 -2.92 6.99
C MET A 297 -2.81 -4.02 7.92
N ASN A 298 -3.60 -3.63 8.92
CA ASN A 298 -4.16 -4.52 9.93
C ASN A 298 -5.56 -5.08 9.59
N LEU A 299 -6.06 -4.85 8.37
CA LEU A 299 -7.18 -5.63 7.82
C LEU A 299 -6.85 -7.12 7.68
N ALA A 300 -5.57 -7.43 7.52
CA ALA A 300 -5.03 -8.79 7.54
C ALA A 300 -3.97 -8.92 8.64
N ARG A 301 -3.63 -10.16 9.00
CA ARG A 301 -2.58 -10.42 9.99
C ARG A 301 -1.21 -10.07 9.40
N VAL A 302 -0.72 -8.87 9.73
CA VAL A 302 0.56 -8.30 9.26
C VAL A 302 1.72 -9.30 9.38
N GLU A 303 1.77 -10.04 10.48
CA GLU A 303 2.82 -11.01 10.76
C GLU A 303 2.85 -12.24 9.85
N TYR A 304 1.83 -12.45 9.00
CA TYR A 304 1.82 -13.57 8.05
C TYR A 304 2.36 -13.14 6.68
N TYR A 305 1.82 -12.06 6.11
CA TYR A 305 2.23 -11.62 4.76
C TYR A 305 3.51 -10.77 4.77
N PHE A 306 3.81 -10.07 5.87
CA PHE A 306 4.94 -9.13 5.95
C PHE A 306 6.16 -9.70 6.71
N ALA A 307 6.08 -10.93 7.24
CA ALA A 307 7.11 -11.50 8.11
C ALA A 307 8.49 -11.66 7.46
N GLU A 308 8.54 -12.01 6.18
CA GLU A 308 9.80 -12.17 5.45
C GLU A 308 10.52 -10.82 5.34
N LEU A 309 9.84 -9.76 4.90
CA LEU A 309 10.40 -8.41 4.81
C LEU A 309 10.86 -7.89 6.17
N LEU A 310 10.06 -8.12 7.22
CA LEU A 310 10.46 -7.79 8.59
C LEU A 310 11.74 -8.50 9.02
N SER A 311 12.01 -9.70 8.50
CA SER A 311 13.23 -10.46 8.83
C SER A 311 14.40 -10.01 7.97
N LEU A 312 14.18 -9.73 6.69
CA LEU A 312 15.20 -9.20 5.77
C LEU A 312 15.72 -7.83 6.23
N LEU A 313 14.82 -6.92 6.62
CA LEU A 313 15.16 -5.58 7.09
C LEU A 313 15.94 -5.56 8.43
N GLU A 314 16.08 -6.71 9.10
CA GLU A 314 16.92 -6.86 10.30
C GLU A 314 18.35 -7.27 10.00
N MET A 315 18.62 -7.75 8.79
CA MET A 315 19.96 -8.15 8.40
C MET A 315 20.88 -6.92 8.39
N PRO A 316 22.06 -7.00 9.02
CA PRO A 316 22.96 -5.87 9.14
C PRO A 316 23.58 -5.47 7.80
N ASP A 317 23.66 -6.40 6.85
CA ASP A 317 24.20 -6.20 5.51
C ASP A 317 23.05 -5.92 4.52
N PRO A 318 22.93 -4.68 4.01
CA PRO A 318 21.89 -4.33 3.04
C PRO A 318 22.04 -5.00 1.69
N ASP A 319 23.25 -5.44 1.30
CA ASP A 319 23.48 -6.13 0.02
C ASP A 319 22.93 -7.56 0.04
N ALA A 320 22.65 -8.09 1.23
CA ALA A 320 22.03 -9.38 1.46
C ALA A 320 20.49 -9.34 1.51
N TRP A 321 19.85 -8.18 1.32
CA TRP A 321 18.40 -8.03 1.35
C TRP A 321 17.74 -8.55 0.06
N LEU A 322 17.92 -9.84 -0.23
CA LEU A 322 17.43 -10.49 -1.44
C LEU A 322 16.06 -11.11 -1.20
N ILE A 323 15.06 -10.71 -1.99
CA ILE A 323 13.71 -11.28 -1.98
C ILE A 323 13.62 -12.35 -3.07
N ASP A 324 13.24 -13.57 -2.70
CA ASP A 324 13.04 -14.69 -3.62
C ASP A 324 11.72 -14.55 -4.40
N ILE A 325 11.79 -14.37 -5.72
CA ILE A 325 10.63 -14.19 -6.60
C ILE A 325 10.33 -15.47 -7.39
N VAL A 326 11.35 -15.99 -8.08
CA VAL A 326 11.28 -17.20 -8.92
C VAL A 326 12.48 -18.10 -8.65
N PRO A 327 12.41 -19.41 -8.93
CA PRO A 327 13.50 -20.35 -8.61
C PRO A 327 14.75 -20.19 -9.49
N ASP A 328 14.60 -19.66 -10.70
CA ASP A 328 15.63 -19.51 -11.72
C ASP A 328 15.46 -18.18 -12.47
N ASN A 329 16.52 -17.68 -13.14
CA ASN A 329 16.39 -16.62 -14.14
C ASN A 329 16.22 -17.27 -15.53
N GLN A 330 15.30 -16.74 -16.33
CA GLN A 330 15.05 -17.15 -17.71
C GLN A 330 15.27 -15.97 -18.68
N PRO A 331 15.62 -16.22 -19.96
CA PRO A 331 15.68 -15.18 -20.97
C PRO A 331 14.40 -14.38 -21.04
N GLY A 332 14.52 -13.06 -20.99
CA GLY A 332 13.40 -12.13 -20.99
C GLY A 332 12.87 -11.79 -19.58
N ASP A 333 13.39 -12.38 -18.51
CA ASP A 333 13.10 -11.89 -17.15
C ASP A 333 13.59 -10.44 -16.93
N PRO A 334 13.05 -9.73 -15.93
CA PRO A 334 13.42 -8.35 -15.65
C PRO A 334 14.91 -8.19 -15.37
N LYS A 335 15.51 -7.11 -15.90
CA LYS A 335 16.97 -6.89 -15.93
C LYS A 335 17.63 -6.95 -14.55
N ASN A 336 16.96 -6.43 -13.51
CA ASN A 336 17.54 -6.31 -12.18
C ASN A 336 17.39 -7.60 -11.33
N PHE A 337 16.92 -8.70 -11.92
CA PHE A 337 16.85 -9.99 -11.25
C PHE A 337 18.21 -10.68 -11.23
N LYS A 338 18.60 -11.17 -10.05
CA LYS A 338 19.83 -11.96 -9.84
C LYS A 338 19.46 -13.33 -9.29
N ASN A 339 19.58 -14.37 -10.10
CA ASN A 339 19.28 -15.77 -9.73
C ASN A 339 17.87 -15.96 -9.12
N GLY A 340 16.88 -15.34 -9.73
CA GLY A 340 15.47 -15.39 -9.37
C GLY A 340 15.09 -14.47 -8.21
N LYS A 341 16.03 -13.66 -7.75
CA LYS A 341 15.88 -12.74 -6.62
C LYS A 341 15.98 -11.29 -7.06
N ILE A 342 15.35 -10.42 -6.28
CA ILE A 342 15.48 -8.97 -6.38
C ILE A 342 16.14 -8.43 -5.11
N LEU A 343 17.12 -7.53 -5.25
CA LEU A 343 17.67 -6.80 -4.12
C LEU A 343 16.65 -5.76 -3.67
N LEU A 344 16.24 -5.79 -2.40
CA LEU A 344 15.41 -4.76 -1.79
C LEU A 344 16.25 -3.49 -1.62
N PRO A 345 15.94 -2.41 -2.36
CA PRO A 345 16.75 -1.20 -2.34
C PRO A 345 16.68 -0.48 -0.99
N GLN A 346 17.79 0.15 -0.56
CA GLN A 346 17.83 0.84 0.73
C GLN A 346 17.07 2.17 0.73
N ASN A 347 16.72 2.71 -0.43
CA ASN A 347 15.93 3.93 -0.57
C ASN A 347 14.42 3.73 -0.41
N VAL A 348 13.95 2.51 -0.10
CA VAL A 348 12.54 2.21 0.15
C VAL A 348 12.20 2.28 1.64
N TRP A 349 11.09 2.94 1.98
CA TRP A 349 10.45 2.87 3.29
C TRP A 349 9.03 2.32 3.17
N PHE A 350 8.67 1.42 4.08
CA PHE A 350 7.35 0.83 4.20
C PHE A 350 6.56 1.50 5.30
N ILE A 351 5.39 2.03 4.97
CA ILE A 351 4.53 2.73 5.92
C ILE A 351 3.17 2.06 5.94
N GLY A 352 2.86 1.38 7.03
CA GLY A 352 1.54 0.80 7.23
C GLY A 352 0.62 1.77 7.94
N THR A 353 -0.61 1.93 7.46
CA THR A 353 -1.65 2.63 8.23
C THR A 353 -2.47 1.58 8.99
N ALA A 354 -2.79 1.84 10.25
CA ALA A 354 -3.58 0.92 11.06
C ALA A 354 -4.70 1.66 11.79
N ASN A 355 -5.87 1.04 11.83
CA ASN A 355 -7.00 1.49 12.64
C ASN A 355 -6.98 0.77 13.99
N LYS A 356 -7.42 1.45 15.05
CA LYS A 356 -7.59 0.88 16.40
C LYS A 356 -9.07 0.58 16.67
N ASP A 357 -9.70 -0.20 15.79
CA ASP A 357 -11.12 -0.55 15.85
C ASP A 357 -11.33 -2.07 15.89
N ASP A 358 -12.50 -2.52 16.36
CA ASP A 358 -12.80 -3.95 16.55
C ASP A 358 -12.87 -4.75 15.22
N SER A 359 -12.97 -4.06 14.08
CA SER A 359 -13.01 -4.66 12.75
C SER A 359 -11.65 -5.07 12.20
N THR A 360 -10.55 -4.76 12.89
CA THR A 360 -9.18 -5.04 12.42
C THR A 360 -8.44 -5.99 13.34
N PHE A 361 -7.38 -6.62 12.82
CA PHE A 361 -6.52 -7.49 13.62
C PHE A 361 -5.58 -6.66 14.50
N THR A 362 -5.38 -7.11 15.74
CA THR A 362 -4.35 -6.53 16.60
C THR A 362 -2.97 -6.82 16.03
N ILE A 363 -2.15 -5.77 15.87
CA ILE A 363 -0.75 -5.91 15.46
C ILE A 363 0.05 -6.48 16.64
N THR A 364 0.85 -7.51 16.40
CA THR A 364 1.62 -8.18 17.46
C THR A 364 2.94 -7.47 17.75
N ASP A 365 3.49 -7.72 18.95
CA ASP A 365 4.81 -7.20 19.34
C ASP A 365 5.93 -7.60 18.37
N LYS A 366 5.78 -8.75 17.68
CA LYS A 366 6.72 -9.22 16.65
C LYS A 366 6.89 -8.20 15.51
N VAL A 367 5.83 -7.48 15.17
CA VAL A 367 5.84 -6.44 14.13
C VAL A 367 6.27 -5.11 14.74
N TYR A 368 5.66 -4.71 15.85
CA TYR A 368 5.93 -3.42 16.48
C TYR A 368 7.36 -3.27 17.01
N ASP A 369 8.01 -4.34 17.46
CA ASP A 369 9.40 -4.25 17.92
C ASP A 369 10.32 -3.85 16.74
N ARG A 370 9.89 -4.10 15.49
CA ARG A 370 10.65 -3.85 14.26
C ARG A 370 10.28 -2.56 13.54
N ALA A 371 9.04 -2.11 13.69
CA ALA A 371 8.54 -0.90 13.03
C ALA A 371 8.52 0.31 13.98
N THR A 372 8.61 1.53 13.48
CA THR A 372 8.41 2.74 14.31
C THR A 372 6.92 3.12 14.34
N PRO A 373 6.24 3.02 15.50
CA PRO A 373 4.85 3.45 15.62
C PRO A 373 4.76 4.98 15.72
N ILE A 374 3.80 5.55 15.01
CA ILE A 374 3.44 6.96 15.06
C ILE A 374 1.95 7.11 15.26
N GLU A 375 1.57 7.73 16.38
CA GLU A 375 0.17 7.93 16.71
C GLU A 375 -0.32 9.32 16.28
N ILE A 376 -1.41 9.35 15.52
CA ILE A 376 -2.04 10.55 14.97
C ILE A 376 -3.49 10.58 15.47
N ASN A 377 -3.69 11.17 16.66
CA ASN A 377 -4.99 11.20 17.35
C ASN A 377 -5.75 12.52 17.23
N ALA A 378 -5.11 13.58 16.74
CA ALA A 378 -5.72 14.90 16.64
C ALA A 378 -5.51 15.49 15.25
N LYS A 379 -6.48 16.31 14.81
CA LYS A 379 -6.30 17.17 13.63
C LYS A 379 -5.49 18.39 14.06
N ALA A 380 -4.45 18.70 13.30
CA ALA A 380 -3.69 19.92 13.52
C ALA A 380 -4.57 21.16 13.24
N ALA A 381 -4.25 22.26 13.91
CA ALA A 381 -4.88 23.54 13.63
C ALA A 381 -4.53 24.04 12.22
N TYR A 382 -5.35 24.93 11.68
CA TYR A 382 -5.05 25.61 10.43
C TYR A 382 -3.72 26.36 10.52
N ILE A 383 -2.89 26.25 9.48
CA ILE A 383 -1.59 26.93 9.37
C ILE A 383 -1.64 27.79 8.11
N ASP A 384 -1.53 29.11 8.27
CA ASP A 384 -1.28 30.01 7.15
C ASP A 384 0.21 29.91 6.77
N ALA A 385 0.50 29.26 5.64
CA ALA A 385 1.86 28.93 5.24
C ALA A 385 2.25 29.63 3.94
N PRO A 386 3.51 30.12 3.83
CA PRO A 386 4.01 30.65 2.57
C PRO A 386 4.05 29.56 1.50
N GLN A 387 3.87 29.96 0.24
CA GLN A 387 4.02 29.06 -0.91
C GLN A 387 5.41 28.44 -0.89
N THR A 388 5.45 27.12 -0.75
CA THR A 388 6.69 26.36 -0.58
C THR A 388 6.64 25.16 -1.51
N ASP A 389 7.72 24.91 -2.25
CA ASP A 389 7.84 23.73 -3.10
C ASP A 389 8.50 22.56 -2.35
N GLY A 390 8.32 21.36 -2.90
CA GLY A 390 8.95 20.14 -2.40
C GLY A 390 10.48 20.20 -2.52
N VAL A 391 11.12 19.10 -2.17
CA VAL A 391 12.57 18.91 -2.22
C VAL A 391 12.93 17.77 -3.17
N THR A 392 14.10 17.85 -3.78
CA THR A 392 14.69 16.75 -4.52
C THR A 392 15.89 16.22 -3.74
N PHE A 393 15.71 15.08 -3.07
CA PHE A 393 16.72 14.47 -2.18
C PHE A 393 17.15 13.12 -2.74
N SER A 394 18.46 12.87 -2.74
CA SER A 394 18.96 11.50 -2.83
C SER A 394 18.81 10.78 -1.49
N TYR A 395 18.73 9.46 -1.55
CA TYR A 395 18.76 8.59 -0.37
C TYR A 395 20.00 8.85 0.49
N ASP A 396 21.16 8.95 -0.15
CA ASP A 396 22.45 9.13 0.54
C ASP A 396 22.48 10.43 1.34
N TYR A 397 21.99 11.54 0.76
CA TYR A 397 21.96 12.82 1.46
C TYR A 397 21.06 12.78 2.70
N LEU A 398 19.86 12.21 2.60
CA LEU A 398 18.97 12.05 3.75
C LEU A 398 19.60 11.16 4.83
N ASN A 399 20.26 10.08 4.42
CA ASN A 399 20.93 9.16 5.33
C ASN A 399 22.13 9.83 6.04
N ASP A 400 22.88 10.68 5.33
CA ASP A 400 23.97 11.45 5.92
C ASP A 400 23.46 12.50 6.92
N LEU A 401 22.34 13.16 6.65
CA LEU A 401 21.67 14.02 7.64
C LEU A 401 21.35 13.26 8.93
N PHE A 402 20.85 12.01 8.83
CA PHE A 402 20.60 11.16 10.00
C PHE A 402 21.89 10.76 10.73
N ARG A 403 22.97 10.46 10.00
CA ARG A 403 24.27 10.13 10.58
C ARG A 403 24.88 11.32 11.35
N VAL A 404 24.83 12.51 10.75
CA VAL A 404 25.30 13.75 11.39
C VAL A 404 24.48 14.02 12.65
N ALA A 405 23.14 13.91 12.57
CA ALA A 405 22.28 14.10 13.73
C ALA A 405 22.58 13.11 14.88
N ASN A 406 22.82 11.84 14.55
CA ASN A 406 23.20 10.81 15.53
C ASN A 406 24.55 11.07 16.21
N LYS A 407 25.49 11.70 15.49
CA LYS A 407 26.80 12.06 16.04
C LYS A 407 26.71 13.30 16.94
N ASP A 408 26.02 14.34 16.49
CA ASP A 408 26.00 15.65 17.14
C ASP A 408 25.04 15.71 18.33
N ASN A 409 23.97 14.91 18.32
CA ASN A 409 22.92 14.92 19.34
C ASN A 409 22.82 13.57 20.08
N ALA A 410 23.95 12.92 20.31
CA ALA A 410 23.99 11.66 21.06
C ALA A 410 23.36 11.82 22.46
N LEU A 411 22.69 10.75 22.91
CA LEU A 411 22.04 10.71 24.23
C LEU A 411 23.02 11.01 25.36
N SER A 412 22.58 11.85 26.30
CA SER A 412 23.33 12.17 27.50
C SER A 412 23.52 10.94 28.39
N LEU A 413 24.67 10.84 29.05
CA LEU A 413 24.96 9.75 29.99
C LEU A 413 23.87 9.65 31.08
N LYS A 414 23.41 10.80 31.57
CA LYS A 414 22.32 10.87 32.55
C LYS A 414 21.01 10.29 32.01
N ALA A 415 20.66 10.57 30.75
CA ALA A 415 19.46 10.00 30.14
C ALA A 415 19.54 8.48 30.02
N LEU A 416 20.72 7.95 29.64
CA LEU A 416 20.96 6.50 29.57
C LEU A 416 20.87 5.83 30.95
N GLU A 417 21.49 6.41 31.98
CA GLU A 417 21.39 5.91 33.35
C GLU A 417 19.95 5.92 33.88
N ASN A 418 19.20 6.98 33.57
CA ASN A 418 17.80 7.08 33.95
C ASN A 418 16.92 6.04 33.22
N LEU A 419 17.17 5.80 31.92
CA LEU A 419 16.50 4.75 31.17
C LEU A 419 16.80 3.36 31.74
N GLU A 420 18.04 3.09 32.15
CA GLU A 420 18.39 1.81 32.75
C GLU A 420 17.67 1.59 34.09
N LYS A 421 17.60 2.62 34.95
CA LYS A 421 16.80 2.57 36.19
C LYS A 421 15.32 2.32 35.91
N LEU A 422 14.79 2.93 34.86
CA LEU A 422 13.41 2.74 34.42
C LEU A 422 13.17 1.31 33.93
N ASP A 423 14.06 0.76 33.10
CA ASP A 423 14.00 -0.62 32.61
C ASP A 423 14.07 -1.63 33.76
N GLN A 424 14.98 -1.44 34.72
CA GLN A 424 15.09 -2.30 35.90
C GLN A 424 13.79 -2.32 36.73
N PHE A 425 13.15 -1.17 36.89
CA PHE A 425 11.88 -1.07 37.61
C PHE A 425 10.74 -1.79 36.86
N ILE A 426 10.59 -1.51 35.56
CA ILE A 426 9.52 -2.11 34.74
C ILE A 426 9.72 -3.63 34.61
N THR A 427 10.96 -4.08 34.46
CA THR A 427 11.31 -5.50 34.41
C THR A 427 10.92 -6.21 35.71
N LYS A 428 11.25 -5.62 36.86
CA LYS A 428 10.98 -6.21 38.17
C LYS A 428 9.49 -6.27 38.49
N ASN A 429 8.75 -5.20 38.20
CA ASN A 429 7.38 -5.03 38.69
C ASN A 429 6.33 -5.47 37.65
N MET A 430 6.60 -5.24 36.35
CA MET A 430 5.65 -5.46 35.26
C MET A 430 6.05 -6.63 34.34
N LYS A 431 7.23 -7.23 34.53
CA LYS A 431 7.80 -8.30 33.69
C LYS A 431 7.94 -7.93 32.21
N VAL A 432 8.08 -6.64 31.91
CA VAL A 432 8.35 -6.11 30.57
C VAL A 432 9.79 -5.59 30.55
N THR A 433 10.56 -5.95 29.52
CA THR A 433 11.98 -5.58 29.40
C THR A 433 12.24 -4.74 28.16
N PHE A 434 13.27 -3.90 28.23
CA PHE A 434 13.73 -3.12 27.09
C PHE A 434 14.66 -4.00 26.26
N GLY A 435 14.10 -4.67 25.25
CA GLY A 435 14.92 -5.49 24.35
C GLY A 435 16.02 -4.66 23.66
N ASN A 436 17.16 -5.30 23.33
CA ASN A 436 18.29 -4.66 22.65
C ASN A 436 17.89 -3.89 21.38
N ARG A 437 16.86 -4.40 20.67
CA ARG A 437 16.29 -3.75 19.49
C ARG A 437 15.68 -2.39 19.81
N ILE A 438 14.87 -2.31 20.87
CA ILE A 438 14.24 -1.06 21.31
C ILE A 438 15.33 -0.07 21.72
N MET A 439 16.36 -0.52 22.44
CA MET A 439 17.47 0.35 22.84
C MET A 439 18.24 0.90 21.62
N LYS A 440 18.52 0.05 20.61
CA LYS A 440 19.12 0.50 19.35
C LYS A 440 18.24 1.55 18.66
N GLN A 441 16.94 1.34 18.66
CA GLN A 441 15.98 2.28 18.07
C GLN A 441 15.93 3.60 18.82
N ILE A 442 15.94 3.60 20.16
CA ILE A 442 16.01 4.82 20.98
C ILE A 442 17.26 5.63 20.64
N ARG A 443 18.41 4.95 20.51
CA ARG A 443 19.69 5.58 20.16
C ARG A 443 19.73 6.18 18.75
N ALA A 444 18.92 5.68 17.82
CA ALA A 444 18.79 6.23 16.47
C ALA A 444 17.71 7.32 16.38
N PHE A 445 16.62 7.18 17.14
CA PHE A 445 15.46 8.06 17.07
C PHE A 445 15.71 9.41 17.75
N VAL A 446 16.18 9.39 19.00
CA VAL A 446 16.26 10.60 19.83
C VAL A 446 17.18 11.67 19.23
N PRO A 447 18.39 11.36 18.75
CA PRO A 447 19.27 12.37 18.18
C PRO A 447 18.67 13.06 16.95
N VAL A 448 18.00 12.29 16.08
CA VAL A 448 17.33 12.81 14.89
C VAL A 448 16.12 13.67 15.28
N TYR A 449 15.35 13.24 16.28
CA TYR A 449 14.24 14.02 16.82
C TYR A 449 14.71 15.38 17.39
N VAL A 450 15.87 15.41 18.06
CA VAL A 450 16.49 16.66 18.54
C VAL A 450 16.94 17.54 17.38
N ALA A 451 17.56 16.96 16.35
CA ALA A 451 17.99 17.69 15.15
C ALA A 451 16.80 18.31 14.38
N CYS A 452 15.63 17.65 14.40
CA CYS A 452 14.36 18.18 13.88
C CYS A 452 13.81 19.38 14.70
N GLY A 453 14.39 19.68 15.86
CA GLY A 453 14.01 20.79 16.74
C GLY A 453 13.20 20.40 17.99
N GLY A 454 13.09 19.11 18.30
CA GLY A 454 12.54 18.64 19.58
C GLY A 454 13.60 18.61 20.70
N SER A 455 13.19 18.24 21.91
CA SER A 455 14.10 18.01 23.03
C SER A 455 14.43 16.53 23.24
N GLU A 456 15.55 16.26 23.91
CA GLU A 456 15.97 14.88 24.25
C GLU A 456 14.90 14.14 25.04
N TYR A 457 14.35 14.77 26.09
CA TYR A 457 13.33 14.16 26.94
C TYR A 457 11.99 13.96 26.23
N GLU A 458 11.61 14.81 25.29
CA GLU A 458 10.42 14.56 24.46
C GLU A 458 10.60 13.36 23.53
N GLY A 459 11.78 13.22 22.91
CA GLY A 459 12.08 12.08 22.05
C GLY A 459 12.09 10.76 22.84
N LEU A 460 12.64 10.79 24.06
CA LEU A 460 12.66 9.65 24.98
C LEU A 460 11.27 9.29 25.48
N ASP A 461 10.51 10.28 25.93
CA ASP A 461 9.10 10.14 26.34
C ASP A 461 8.29 9.45 25.25
N TYR A 462 8.42 9.95 24.02
CA TYR A 462 7.75 9.37 22.86
C TYR A 462 8.12 7.91 22.64
N MET A 463 9.42 7.57 22.62
CA MET A 463 9.84 6.20 22.39
C MET A 463 9.40 5.25 23.51
N VAL A 464 9.50 5.66 24.78
CA VAL A 464 9.08 4.85 25.92
C VAL A 464 7.56 4.64 25.89
N ALA A 465 6.77 5.69 25.66
CA ALA A 465 5.32 5.59 25.56
C ALA A 465 4.90 4.63 24.45
N ARG A 466 5.47 4.76 23.25
CA ARG A 466 4.99 4.03 22.06
C ARG A 466 5.55 2.63 21.89
N LYS A 467 6.75 2.35 22.40
CA LYS A 467 7.38 1.01 22.28
C LYS A 467 7.21 0.14 23.52
N ILE A 468 7.15 0.75 24.70
CA ILE A 468 7.28 0.04 25.97
C ILE A 468 5.95 0.02 26.68
N PHE A 469 5.37 1.20 26.92
CA PHE A 469 4.11 1.30 27.66
C PHE A 469 2.95 0.68 26.90
N ARG A 470 2.97 0.69 25.57
CA ARG A 470 2.01 -0.07 24.74
C ARG A 470 1.92 -1.54 25.16
N LYS A 471 3.03 -2.19 25.55
CA LYS A 471 3.02 -3.59 25.98
C LYS A 471 2.17 -3.82 27.23
N PHE A 472 1.88 -2.77 27.99
CA PHE A 472 0.99 -2.84 29.16
C PHE A 472 -0.46 -3.12 28.78
N GLU A 473 -0.91 -2.87 27.55
CA GLU A 473 -2.27 -3.23 27.07
C GLU A 473 -2.53 -4.73 27.17
N SER A 474 -1.48 -5.55 27.06
CA SER A 474 -1.55 -7.02 27.21
C SER A 474 -1.53 -7.51 28.66
N LEU A 475 -1.21 -6.63 29.61
CA LEU A 475 -1.09 -6.98 31.03
C LEU A 475 -2.46 -6.89 31.71
N ASN A 476 -2.61 -7.59 32.83
CA ASN A 476 -3.81 -7.50 33.65
C ASN A 476 -3.78 -6.23 34.53
N LEU A 477 -4.06 -5.09 33.89
CA LEU A 477 -3.96 -3.73 34.45
C LEU A 477 -4.72 -3.51 35.77
N PRO A 478 -5.91 -4.10 36.03
CA PRO A 478 -6.60 -3.96 37.31
C PRO A 478 -5.76 -4.34 38.54
N PHE A 479 -4.82 -5.29 38.40
CA PHE A 479 -3.99 -5.76 39.51
C PHE A 479 -2.68 -4.98 39.68
N LEU A 480 -2.39 -4.01 38.81
CA LEU A 480 -1.11 -3.29 38.74
C LEU A 480 -1.24 -1.81 39.10
N GLN A 481 -2.34 -1.39 39.73
CA GLN A 481 -2.62 0.02 40.03
C GLN A 481 -1.56 0.67 40.94
N ASN A 482 -1.04 -0.08 41.92
CA ASN A 482 0.00 0.40 42.82
C ASN A 482 1.33 0.57 42.07
N GLU A 483 1.69 -0.41 41.27
CA GLU A 483 2.89 -0.41 40.43
C GLU A 483 2.86 0.73 39.40
N ILE A 484 1.68 1.03 38.83
CA ILE A 484 1.48 2.17 37.92
C ILE A 484 1.64 3.50 38.65
N ASN A 485 1.17 3.61 39.90
CA ASN A 485 1.40 4.82 40.73
C ASN A 485 2.89 5.01 41.03
N ASP A 486 3.58 3.94 41.43
CA ASP A 486 5.00 3.96 41.71
C ASP A 486 5.82 4.29 40.45
N LEU A 487 5.41 3.77 39.29
CA LEU A 487 6.01 4.09 37.99
C LEU A 487 5.86 5.58 37.64
N SER A 488 4.66 6.14 37.84
CA SER A 488 4.39 7.56 37.62
C SER A 488 5.25 8.45 38.52
N ALA A 489 5.39 8.10 39.81
CA ALA A 489 6.27 8.80 40.74
C ALA A 489 7.76 8.65 40.39
N LEU A 490 8.17 7.49 39.87
CA LEU A 490 9.54 7.24 39.41
C LEU A 490 9.89 8.10 38.19
N LEU A 491 8.99 8.23 37.21
CA LEU A 491 9.18 9.09 36.04
C LEU A 491 9.44 10.54 36.46
N ASP A 492 8.61 11.08 37.36
CA ASP A 492 8.77 12.44 37.89
C ASP A 492 10.09 12.62 38.64
N ARG A 493 10.55 11.58 39.35
CA ARG A 493 11.83 11.62 40.09
C ARG A 493 13.04 11.57 39.16
N LEU A 494 12.99 10.77 38.10
CA LEU A 494 14.12 10.56 37.19
C LEU A 494 14.25 11.72 36.18
N PHE A 495 13.14 12.15 35.61
CA PHE A 495 13.12 13.10 34.47
C PHE A 495 12.56 14.47 34.83
N GLY A 496 11.85 14.60 35.96
CA GLY A 496 11.25 15.86 36.44
C GLY A 496 9.74 15.95 36.14
N LYS A 497 9.01 16.71 36.98
CA LYS A 497 7.54 16.78 37.00
C LYS A 497 6.85 17.31 35.72
N ASN A 498 7.60 17.96 34.83
CA ASN A 498 7.08 18.49 33.55
C ASN A 498 7.70 17.79 32.33
N ALA A 499 8.49 16.75 32.55
CA ALA A 499 9.01 15.88 31.50
C ALA A 499 8.14 14.62 31.39
N PHE A 500 8.28 13.88 30.30
CA PHE A 500 7.56 12.60 30.12
C PHE A 500 6.03 12.72 30.09
N VAL A 501 5.51 13.77 29.44
CA VAL A 501 4.08 14.09 29.40
C VAL A 501 3.26 12.99 28.71
N GLU A 502 3.77 12.38 27.63
CA GLU A 502 3.08 11.30 26.92
C GLU A 502 2.97 10.05 27.79
N CYS A 503 4.07 9.65 28.44
CA CYS A 503 4.09 8.55 29.38
C CYS A 503 3.12 8.79 30.55
N GLN A 504 3.12 9.98 31.15
CA GLN A 504 2.22 10.31 32.25
C GLN A 504 0.75 10.32 31.80
N ALA A 505 0.46 10.85 30.61
CA ALA A 505 -0.88 10.82 30.02
C ALA A 505 -1.35 9.38 29.77
N TYR A 506 -0.48 8.52 29.26
CA TYR A 506 -0.77 7.11 29.02
C TYR A 506 -1.11 6.36 30.31
N LEU A 507 -0.29 6.51 31.37
CA LEU A 507 -0.56 5.89 32.67
C LEU A 507 -1.87 6.41 33.27
N SER A 508 -2.15 7.71 33.10
CA SER A 508 -3.40 8.32 33.57
C SER A 508 -4.63 7.79 32.81
N ASN A 509 -4.51 7.52 31.52
CA ASN A 509 -5.60 6.94 30.72
C ASN A 509 -5.88 5.49 31.13
N ILE A 510 -4.85 4.69 31.38
CA ILE A 510 -5.01 3.33 31.93
C ILE A 510 -5.77 3.37 33.26
N LYS A 511 -5.41 4.28 34.17
CA LYS A 511 -6.11 4.46 35.46
C LYS A 511 -7.56 4.90 35.34
N LYS A 512 -7.99 5.47 34.20
CA LYS A 512 -9.40 5.85 34.00
C LYS A 512 -10.24 4.71 33.45
N GLN A 513 -9.61 3.70 32.83
CA GLN A 513 -10.30 2.56 32.24
C GLN A 513 -10.69 1.50 33.28
N PHE A 514 -10.08 1.52 34.47
CA PHE A 514 -10.29 0.59 35.57
C PHE A 514 -10.35 1.36 36.89
#